data_AF-A0A382ZNW6-F1
#
_entry.id   AF-A0A382ZNW6-F1
#
_cell.length_a   1.000
_cell.length_b   1.000
_cell.length_c   1.000
_cell.angle_alpha   90.00
_cell.angle_beta   90.00
_cell.angle_gamma   90.00
#
_symmetry.space_group_name_H-M   'P 1'
#
loop_
_entity.id
_entity.type
_entity.pdbx_description
1 polymer ?
#
loop_
_entity_poly.entity_id
_entity_poly.type
_entity_poly.pdbx_seq_one_letter_code
_entity_poly.pdbx_strand_id
1 'polypeptide(L)'
;VNGFEVYKIYLAVKLHFTSKGKTYDFHKYGGRTTARLETFTKRRDRYYFHKLSKSYNSASLVDYFVSNFVTSTNIWIGDIIGRAGDDTYKAWQKKIESLAYYYAEDVDYIIEQMTTKKLHFDDIFTSVKGQHPLILKYFLSKKINLETFMILDDILQFSKHLNKKIQEKVLWPKLYDRMIRYKPFLSYNITKLKMVLKRKLKDG
;
A
#
# COMPACT_ATOMS: atom_id res chain seq x y z
N VAL A 1 -21.64 10.71 9.77
CA VAL A 1 -20.43 11.19 10.49
C VAL A 1 -20.32 12.70 10.34
N ASN A 2 -19.84 13.44 11.36
CA ASN A 2 -19.58 14.88 11.26
C ASN A 2 -18.10 15.15 10.92
N GLY A 3 -17.73 16.39 10.60
CA GLY A 3 -16.35 16.73 10.23
C GLY A 3 -15.30 16.40 11.30
N PHE A 4 -15.65 16.45 12.58
CA PHE A 4 -14.72 16.07 13.66
C PHE A 4 -14.48 14.56 13.69
N GLU A 5 -15.51 13.74 13.45
CA GLU A 5 -15.36 12.29 13.30
C GLU A 5 -14.45 11.93 12.12
N VAL A 6 -14.63 12.60 10.97
CA VAL A 6 -13.76 12.40 9.80
C VAL A 6 -12.31 12.79 10.13
N TYR A 7 -12.11 13.88 10.86
CA TYR A 7 -10.78 14.28 11.32
C TYR A 7 -10.12 13.23 12.22
N LYS A 8 -10.86 12.58 13.12
CA LYS A 8 -10.33 11.49 13.95
C LYS A 8 -9.89 10.30 13.10
N ILE A 9 -10.67 9.92 12.08
CA ILE A 9 -10.29 8.85 11.14
C ILE A 9 -9.02 9.22 10.40
N TYR A 10 -8.98 10.42 9.80
CA TYR A 10 -7.77 10.94 9.14
C TYR A 10 -6.55 10.87 10.05
N LEU A 11 -6.68 11.35 11.30
CA LEU A 11 -5.58 11.37 12.25
C LEU A 11 -5.13 9.95 12.59
N ALA A 12 -6.05 9.02 12.79
CA ALA A 12 -5.75 7.62 13.07
C ALA A 12 -4.95 6.99 11.93
N VAL A 13 -5.43 7.13 10.69
CA VAL A 13 -4.74 6.59 9.51
C VAL A 13 -3.38 7.28 9.33
N LYS A 14 -3.32 8.60 9.44
CA LYS A 14 -2.05 9.35 9.36
C LYS A 14 -1.03 8.83 10.37
N LEU A 15 -1.40 8.73 11.64
CA LEU A 15 -0.51 8.24 12.70
C LEU A 15 -0.04 6.80 12.40
N HIS A 16 -0.92 5.96 11.85
CA HIS A 16 -0.54 4.62 11.43
C HIS A 16 0.51 4.62 10.33
N PHE A 17 0.40 5.52 9.35
CA PHE A 17 1.35 5.59 8.23
C PHE A 17 2.65 6.35 8.57
N THR A 18 2.62 7.31 9.50
CA THR A 18 3.74 8.25 9.70
C THR A 18 4.41 8.18 11.08
N SER A 19 3.88 7.41 12.04
CA SER A 19 4.48 7.31 13.38
C SER A 19 5.90 6.72 13.31
N LYS A 20 6.88 7.45 13.82
CA LYS A 20 8.27 6.97 13.93
C LYS A 20 8.29 5.74 14.84
N GLY A 21 9.05 4.71 14.44
CA GLY A 21 9.15 3.47 15.21
C GLY A 21 7.83 2.68 15.34
N LYS A 22 6.82 2.96 14.49
CA LYS A 22 5.50 2.30 14.52
C LYS A 22 4.81 2.38 15.89
N THR A 23 4.96 3.52 16.58
CA THR A 23 4.37 3.75 17.91
C THR A 23 2.84 3.78 17.91
N TYR A 24 2.21 3.99 16.75
CA TYR A 24 0.77 3.90 16.58
C TYR A 24 0.39 2.86 15.53
N ASP A 25 -0.55 1.97 15.89
CA ASP A 25 -1.14 0.97 15.01
C ASP A 25 -2.67 1.12 14.97
N PHE A 26 -3.25 1.34 13.78
CA PHE A 26 -4.67 1.60 13.60
C PHE A 26 -5.52 0.43 14.09
N HIS A 27 -5.13 -0.80 13.75
CA HIS A 27 -5.90 -2.00 14.06
C HIS A 27 -5.78 -2.35 15.54
N LYS A 28 -4.60 -2.18 16.15
CA LYS A 28 -4.38 -2.37 17.59
C LYS A 28 -5.24 -1.43 18.43
N TYR A 29 -5.37 -0.16 18.03
CA TYR A 29 -6.13 0.85 18.77
C TYR A 29 -7.56 1.03 18.26
N GLY A 30 -8.02 0.22 17.30
CA GLY A 30 -9.37 0.31 16.74
C GLY A 30 -9.70 1.70 16.16
N GLY A 31 -8.71 2.36 15.55
CA GLY A 31 -8.84 3.70 14.97
C GLY A 31 -9.03 4.84 15.99
N ARG A 32 -8.85 4.59 17.30
CA ARG A 32 -9.03 5.61 18.34
C ARG A 32 -7.83 6.56 18.42
N THR A 33 -8.12 7.85 18.60
CA THR A 33 -7.11 8.89 18.80
C THR A 33 -7.49 9.80 19.95
N THR A 34 -6.53 10.55 20.50
CA THR A 34 -6.72 11.51 21.58
C THR A 34 -7.17 12.90 21.09
N ALA A 35 -7.69 12.98 19.86
CA ALA A 35 -8.06 14.26 19.24
C ALA A 35 -9.18 14.95 20.04
N ARG A 36 -9.04 16.26 20.29
CA ARG A 36 -10.02 17.07 21.00
C ARG A 36 -10.78 17.97 20.03
N LEU A 37 -12.08 18.18 20.29
CA LEU A 37 -12.93 19.02 19.46
C LEU A 37 -12.41 20.48 19.41
N GLU A 38 -11.97 21.00 20.55
CA GLU A 38 -11.36 22.34 20.66
C GLU A 38 -10.13 22.52 19.77
N THR A 39 -9.30 21.48 19.63
CA THR A 39 -8.14 21.51 18.74
C THR A 39 -8.59 21.51 17.28
N PHE A 40 -9.65 20.75 16.96
CA PHE A 40 -10.21 20.67 15.62
C PHE A 40 -10.85 21.99 15.16
N THR A 41 -11.61 22.67 16.02
CA THR A 41 -12.29 23.92 15.67
C THR A 41 -11.31 25.05 15.34
N LYS A 42 -10.12 25.04 15.94
CA LYS A 42 -9.03 25.99 15.66
C LYS A 42 -8.30 25.74 14.34
N ARG A 43 -8.52 24.60 13.68
CA ARG A 43 -7.85 24.29 12.41
C ARG A 43 -8.39 25.15 11.26
N ARG A 44 -7.47 25.64 10.43
CA ARG A 44 -7.79 26.40 9.19
C ARG A 44 -8.40 25.51 8.10
N ASP A 45 -8.03 24.23 8.08
CA ASP A 45 -8.44 23.23 7.09
C ASP A 45 -9.71 22.44 7.50
N ARG A 46 -10.42 22.86 8.56
CA ARG A 46 -11.60 22.14 9.10
C ARG A 46 -12.74 21.92 8.09
N TYR A 47 -12.90 22.85 7.14
CA TYR A 47 -13.93 22.79 6.09
C TYR A 47 -13.78 21.54 5.22
N TYR A 48 -12.55 21.10 4.96
CA TYR A 48 -12.31 19.94 4.12
C TYR A 48 -12.86 18.64 4.74
N PHE A 49 -12.72 18.48 6.05
CA PHE A 49 -13.30 17.33 6.76
C PHE A 49 -14.84 17.37 6.76
N HIS A 50 -15.42 18.56 6.84
CA HIS A 50 -16.86 18.71 6.68
C HIS A 50 -17.31 18.32 5.26
N LYS A 51 -16.59 18.76 4.21
CA LYS A 51 -16.87 18.37 2.83
C LYS A 51 -16.84 16.84 2.65
N LEU A 52 -15.78 16.18 3.10
CA LEU A 52 -15.68 14.71 3.06
C LEU A 52 -16.82 14.00 3.81
N SER A 53 -17.25 14.55 4.95
CA SER A 53 -18.36 13.99 5.73
C SER A 53 -19.70 13.96 5.00
N LYS A 54 -19.86 14.77 3.94
CA LYS A 54 -21.03 14.79 3.07
C LYS A 54 -20.91 13.84 1.88
N SER A 55 -19.69 13.45 1.50
CA SER A 55 -19.40 12.65 0.31
C SER A 55 -19.24 11.15 0.59
N TYR A 56 -18.78 10.78 1.79
CA TYR A 56 -18.39 9.41 2.11
C TYR A 56 -18.91 8.95 3.48
N ASN A 57 -19.08 7.63 3.64
CA ASN A 57 -19.41 7.00 4.92
C ASN A 57 -18.14 6.61 5.69
N SER A 58 -18.26 6.18 6.94
CA SER A 58 -17.08 5.91 7.78
C SER A 58 -16.13 4.86 7.22
N ALA A 59 -16.65 3.79 6.62
CA ALA A 59 -15.84 2.72 6.04
C ALA A 59 -15.09 3.23 4.79
N SER A 60 -15.81 3.89 3.88
CA SER A 60 -15.18 4.47 2.68
C SER A 60 -14.20 5.60 3.01
N LEU A 61 -14.34 6.28 4.16
CA LEU A 61 -13.36 7.27 4.63
C LEU A 61 -12.04 6.64 5.08
N VAL A 62 -12.06 5.46 5.71
CA VAL A 62 -10.81 4.74 6.05
C VAL A 62 -10.07 4.40 4.77
N ASP A 63 -10.75 3.77 3.81
CA ASP A 63 -10.17 3.38 2.53
C ASP A 63 -9.70 4.60 1.71
N TYR A 64 -10.45 5.70 1.75
CA TYR A 64 -10.06 6.97 1.15
C TYR A 64 -8.72 7.47 1.70
N PHE A 65 -8.56 7.52 3.02
CA PHE A 65 -7.30 7.96 3.60
C PHE A 65 -6.17 6.95 3.38
N VAL A 66 -6.44 5.64 3.48
CA VAL A 66 -5.46 4.58 3.22
C VAL A 66 -4.92 4.66 1.79
N SER A 67 -5.78 4.77 0.79
CA SER A 67 -5.40 4.87 -0.63
C SER A 67 -4.48 6.07 -0.92
N ASN A 68 -4.73 7.19 -0.26
CA ASN A 68 -3.90 8.38 -0.35
C ASN A 68 -2.56 8.18 0.37
N PHE A 69 -2.58 7.77 1.65
CA PHE A 69 -1.36 7.58 2.44
C PHE A 69 -0.44 6.46 1.95
N VAL A 70 -1.00 5.43 1.31
CA VAL A 70 -0.16 4.43 0.64
C VAL A 70 0.55 5.06 -0.54
N THR A 71 -0.12 5.89 -1.35
CA THR A 71 0.48 6.49 -2.55
C THR A 71 1.62 7.45 -2.22
N SER A 72 1.44 8.27 -1.19
CA SER A 72 2.50 9.11 -0.63
C SER A 72 2.31 9.28 0.89
N THR A 73 3.41 9.20 1.63
CA THR A 73 3.40 9.36 3.10
C THR A 73 3.58 10.82 3.53
N ASN A 74 3.96 11.70 2.61
CA ASN A 74 4.19 13.14 2.83
C ASN A 74 3.05 14.01 2.27
N ILE A 75 1.80 13.56 2.38
CA ILE A 75 0.67 14.29 1.82
C ILE A 75 0.08 15.26 2.85
N TRP A 76 -0.07 16.53 2.45
CA TRP A 76 -0.83 17.51 3.23
C TRP A 76 -2.33 17.28 3.00
N ILE A 77 -3.18 17.56 4.01
CA ILE A 77 -4.61 17.25 3.92
C ILE A 77 -5.32 17.96 2.77
N GLY A 78 -4.84 19.14 2.35
CA GLY A 78 -5.38 19.83 1.18
C GLY A 78 -5.03 19.16 -0.16
N ASP A 79 -3.97 18.36 -0.22
CA ASP A 79 -3.64 17.56 -1.41
C ASP A 79 -4.48 16.26 -1.45
N ILE A 80 -4.84 15.74 -0.27
CA ILE A 80 -5.73 14.58 -0.12
C ILE A 80 -7.19 14.97 -0.40
N ILE A 81 -7.59 16.23 -0.17
CA ILE A 81 -9.00 16.62 -0.29
C ILE A 81 -9.25 17.44 -1.54
N GLY A 82 -9.94 16.82 -2.49
CA GLY A 82 -10.25 17.39 -3.79
C GLY A 82 -10.09 16.35 -4.88
N ARG A 83 -10.05 16.81 -6.13
CA ARG A 83 -10.02 15.92 -7.30
C ARG A 83 -8.88 14.91 -7.26
N ALA A 84 -7.67 15.33 -6.86
CA ALA A 84 -6.50 14.44 -6.82
C ALA A 84 -6.67 13.27 -5.83
N GLY A 85 -7.21 13.53 -4.64
CA GLY A 85 -7.48 12.48 -3.66
C GLY A 85 -8.62 11.56 -4.07
N ASP A 86 -9.66 12.12 -4.70
CA ASP A 86 -10.78 11.35 -5.24
C ASP A 86 -10.33 10.44 -6.39
N ASP A 87 -9.48 10.94 -7.29
CA ASP A 87 -8.92 10.18 -8.39
C ASP A 87 -7.99 9.07 -7.87
N THR A 88 -7.18 9.36 -6.84
CA THR A 88 -6.35 8.35 -6.17
C THR A 88 -7.19 7.26 -5.54
N TYR A 89 -8.26 7.64 -4.84
CA TYR A 89 -9.17 6.69 -4.20
C TYR A 89 -9.89 5.83 -5.23
N LYS A 90 -10.44 6.42 -6.31
CA LYS A 90 -11.10 5.67 -7.38
C LYS A 90 -10.16 4.69 -8.08
N ALA A 91 -8.94 5.11 -8.38
CA ALA A 91 -7.94 4.24 -8.99
C ALA A 91 -7.57 3.08 -8.06
N TRP A 92 -7.46 3.36 -6.75
CA TRP A 92 -7.24 2.35 -5.74
C TRP A 92 -8.41 1.38 -5.63
N GLN A 93 -9.65 1.87 -5.54
CA GLN A 93 -10.85 1.01 -5.47
C GLN A 93 -10.93 0.06 -6.64
N LYS A 94 -10.79 0.58 -7.88
CA LYS A 94 -10.75 -0.24 -9.10
C LYS A 94 -9.69 -1.33 -9.02
N LYS A 95 -8.53 -1.02 -8.46
CA LYS A 95 -7.44 -1.98 -8.29
C LYS A 95 -7.79 -3.06 -7.28
N ILE A 96 -8.34 -2.69 -6.12
CA ILE A 96 -8.72 -3.65 -5.07
C ILE A 96 -9.86 -4.56 -5.54
N GLU A 97 -10.86 -4.01 -6.23
CA GLU A 97 -11.98 -4.78 -6.80
C GLU A 97 -11.50 -5.80 -7.85
N SER A 98 -10.52 -5.41 -8.68
CA SER A 98 -9.94 -6.26 -9.73
C SER A 98 -8.57 -6.83 -9.35
N LEU A 99 -8.29 -7.00 -8.05
CA LEU A 99 -6.95 -7.34 -7.56
C LEU A 99 -6.38 -8.63 -8.16
N ALA A 100 -7.21 -9.67 -8.24
CA ALA A 100 -6.78 -10.96 -8.79
C ALA A 100 -6.44 -10.90 -10.28
N TYR A 101 -7.11 -10.00 -11.02
CA TYR A 101 -6.85 -9.77 -12.44
C TYR A 101 -5.51 -9.05 -12.62
N TYR A 102 -5.32 -7.92 -11.93
CA TYR A 102 -4.05 -7.17 -11.97
C TYR A 102 -2.86 -8.01 -11.52
N TYR A 103 -3.06 -8.83 -10.47
CA TYR A 103 -2.05 -9.79 -10.03
C TYR A 103 -1.70 -10.80 -11.12
N ALA A 104 -2.70 -11.33 -11.84
CA ALA A 104 -2.47 -12.29 -12.91
C ALA A 104 -1.68 -11.66 -14.07
N GLU A 105 -2.02 -10.44 -14.50
CA GLU A 105 -1.28 -9.69 -15.53
C GLU A 105 0.15 -9.38 -15.11
N ASP A 106 0.35 -8.89 -13.88
CA ASP A 106 1.68 -8.58 -13.37
C ASP A 106 2.57 -9.84 -13.28
N VAL A 107 1.97 -11.01 -12.98
CA VAL A 107 2.68 -12.30 -13.00
C VAL A 107 3.04 -12.71 -14.42
N ASP A 108 2.16 -12.52 -15.41
CA ASP A 108 2.48 -12.79 -16.82
C ASP A 108 3.67 -11.94 -17.28
N TYR A 109 3.69 -10.65 -16.92
CA TYR A 109 4.83 -9.78 -17.18
C TYR A 109 6.12 -10.33 -16.55
N ILE A 110 6.08 -10.77 -15.30
CA ILE A 110 7.27 -11.34 -14.64
C ILE A 110 7.77 -12.59 -15.39
N ILE A 111 6.87 -13.49 -15.79
CA ILE A 111 7.21 -14.72 -16.52
C ILE A 111 7.78 -14.39 -17.90
N GLU A 112 7.16 -13.47 -18.65
CA GLU A 112 7.70 -13.00 -19.92
C GLU A 112 9.13 -12.46 -19.76
N GLN A 113 9.37 -11.63 -18.74
CA GLN A 113 10.70 -11.11 -18.47
C GLN A 113 11.71 -12.20 -18.08
N MET A 114 11.27 -13.26 -17.38
CA MET A 114 12.13 -14.42 -17.10
C MET A 114 12.53 -15.12 -18.39
N THR A 115 11.59 -15.39 -19.28
CA THR A 115 11.82 -16.05 -20.56
C THR A 115 12.72 -15.23 -21.47
N THR A 116 12.43 -13.94 -21.66
CA THR A 116 13.23 -13.03 -22.51
C THR A 116 14.67 -12.92 -22.02
N LYS A 117 14.89 -12.87 -20.70
CA LYS A 117 16.22 -12.70 -20.10
C LYS A 117 16.91 -14.01 -19.73
N LYS A 118 16.26 -15.16 -19.99
CA LYS A 118 16.73 -16.51 -19.62
C LYS A 118 17.07 -16.62 -18.13
N LEU A 119 16.17 -16.14 -17.27
CA LEU A 119 16.32 -16.13 -15.82
C LEU A 119 15.59 -17.29 -15.17
N HIS A 120 16.14 -17.82 -14.09
CA HIS A 120 15.41 -18.72 -13.20
C HIS A 120 14.42 -17.92 -12.32
N PHE A 121 13.40 -18.60 -11.81
CA PHE A 121 12.38 -17.97 -10.97
C PHE A 121 12.98 -17.26 -9.74
N ASP A 122 13.94 -17.91 -9.07
CA ASP A 122 14.58 -17.36 -7.88
C ASP A 122 15.44 -16.12 -8.17
N ASP A 123 15.95 -15.95 -9.41
CA ASP A 123 16.73 -14.78 -9.81
C ASP A 123 15.91 -13.48 -9.72
N ILE A 124 14.59 -13.59 -9.92
CA ILE A 124 13.68 -12.44 -9.84
C ILE A 124 13.66 -11.82 -8.44
N PHE A 125 13.77 -12.67 -7.41
CA PHE A 125 13.63 -12.31 -6.01
C PHE A 125 14.96 -12.19 -5.26
N THR A 126 16.08 -12.51 -5.91
CA THR A 126 17.40 -12.58 -5.26
C THR A 126 18.18 -11.27 -5.39
N SER A 127 18.67 -10.77 -4.25
CA SER A 127 19.60 -9.65 -4.22
C SER A 127 21.04 -10.14 -4.43
N VAL A 128 21.68 -9.65 -5.49
CA VAL A 128 23.07 -9.97 -5.83
C VAL A 128 23.95 -8.77 -5.47
N LYS A 129 25.05 -9.01 -4.75
CA LYS A 129 26.00 -7.97 -4.30
C LYS A 129 25.33 -6.78 -3.59
N GLY A 130 24.27 -7.05 -2.84
CA GLY A 130 23.53 -6.04 -2.07
C GLY A 130 22.67 -5.07 -2.88
N GLN A 131 22.49 -5.33 -4.19
CA GLN A 131 21.67 -4.51 -5.08
C GLN A 131 20.18 -4.88 -5.01
N HIS A 132 19.33 -4.02 -5.56
CA HIS A 132 17.90 -4.29 -5.70
C HIS A 132 17.65 -5.50 -6.62
N PRO A 133 16.84 -6.49 -6.19
CA PRO A 133 16.41 -7.60 -7.04
C PRO A 133 15.48 -7.09 -8.17
N LEU A 134 15.24 -7.93 -9.18
CA LEU A 134 14.39 -7.56 -10.31
C LEU A 134 12.95 -7.26 -9.91
N ILE A 135 12.39 -8.02 -8.96
CA ILE A 135 11.03 -7.76 -8.46
C ILE A 135 10.87 -6.33 -7.93
N LEU A 136 11.90 -5.82 -7.24
CA LEU A 136 11.92 -4.45 -6.72
C LEU A 136 12.08 -3.44 -7.86
N LYS A 137 12.94 -3.73 -8.84
CA LYS A 137 13.09 -2.87 -10.03
C LYS A 137 11.80 -2.75 -10.82
N TYR A 138 11.06 -3.85 -11.01
CA TYR A 138 9.77 -3.86 -11.69
C TYR A 138 8.76 -2.98 -10.98
N PHE A 139 8.65 -3.11 -9.66
CA PHE A 139 7.79 -2.22 -8.87
C PHE A 139 8.21 -0.75 -8.99
N LEU A 140 9.50 -0.42 -8.81
CA LEU A 140 9.99 0.96 -8.88
C LEU A 140 9.79 1.58 -10.26
N SER A 141 9.87 0.79 -11.32
CA SER A 141 9.57 1.18 -12.70
C SER A 141 8.07 1.17 -13.06
N LYS A 142 7.19 0.94 -12.07
CA LYS A 142 5.72 0.85 -12.23
C LYS A 142 5.26 -0.21 -13.24
N LYS A 143 6.06 -1.28 -13.41
CA LYS A 143 5.72 -2.42 -14.28
C LYS A 143 4.83 -3.44 -13.58
N ILE A 144 4.85 -3.46 -12.26
CA ILE A 144 3.93 -4.24 -11.43
C ILE A 144 3.37 -3.37 -10.31
N ASN A 145 2.22 -3.78 -9.79
CA ASN A 145 1.55 -3.11 -8.68
C ASN A 145 2.22 -3.40 -7.32
N LEU A 146 2.06 -2.48 -6.37
CA LEU A 146 2.51 -2.70 -4.99
C LEU A 146 1.82 -3.92 -4.37
N GLU A 147 0.53 -4.05 -4.64
CA GLU A 147 -0.28 -5.16 -4.14
C GLU A 147 0.25 -6.50 -4.65
N THR A 148 0.63 -6.60 -5.93
CA THR A 148 1.29 -7.79 -6.48
C THR A 148 2.61 -8.09 -5.78
N PHE A 149 3.45 -7.07 -5.57
CA PHE A 149 4.72 -7.21 -4.84
C PHE A 149 4.48 -7.79 -3.44
N MET A 150 3.47 -7.29 -2.72
CA MET A 150 3.10 -7.74 -1.38
C MET A 150 2.50 -9.14 -1.36
N ILE A 151 1.63 -9.47 -2.32
CA ILE A 151 1.05 -10.82 -2.45
C ILE A 151 2.15 -11.84 -2.72
N LEU A 152 3.09 -11.53 -3.62
CA LEU A 152 4.24 -12.40 -3.89
C LEU A 152 5.12 -12.55 -2.64
N ASP A 153 5.35 -11.46 -1.89
CA ASP A 153 6.10 -11.53 -0.63
C ASP A 153 5.37 -12.39 0.41
N ASP A 154 4.04 -12.34 0.48
CA ASP A 154 3.27 -13.19 1.37
C ASP A 154 3.39 -14.67 1.00
N ILE A 155 3.45 -15.00 -0.29
CA ILE A 155 3.56 -16.37 -0.78
C ILE A 155 5.00 -16.91 -0.64
N LEU A 156 6.01 -16.08 -0.95
CA LEU A 156 7.41 -16.49 -1.13
C LEU A 156 8.34 -16.03 0.00
N GLN A 157 7.90 -15.08 0.83
CA GLN A 157 8.60 -14.56 2.00
C GLN A 157 9.99 -13.96 1.69
N PHE A 158 10.17 -13.40 0.49
CA PHE A 158 11.48 -12.92 0.02
C PHE A 158 11.96 -11.67 0.76
N SER A 159 11.07 -10.82 1.30
CA SER A 159 11.44 -9.57 1.98
C SER A 159 12.31 -9.81 3.22
N LYS A 160 12.14 -10.96 3.90
CA LYS A 160 13.01 -11.39 5.02
C LYS A 160 14.47 -11.51 4.60
N HIS A 161 14.72 -12.01 3.39
CA HIS A 161 16.06 -12.12 2.83
C HIS A 161 16.54 -10.77 2.31
N LEU A 162 15.68 -10.01 1.62
CA LEU A 162 16.04 -8.68 1.11
C LEU A 162 16.44 -7.71 2.23
N ASN A 163 15.74 -7.73 3.36
CA ASN A 163 16.08 -6.93 4.55
C ASN A 163 17.49 -7.17 5.09
N LYS A 164 18.06 -8.36 4.85
CA LYS A 164 19.42 -8.71 5.28
C LYS A 164 20.46 -8.47 4.19
N LYS A 165 20.05 -8.55 2.92
CA LYS A 165 20.98 -8.59 1.78
C LYS A 165 21.14 -7.24 1.11
N ILE A 166 20.08 -6.45 0.98
CA ILE A 166 20.15 -5.12 0.35
C ILE A 166 20.98 -4.19 1.24
N GLN A 167 21.99 -3.55 0.65
CA GLN A 167 22.89 -2.63 1.35
C GLN A 167 22.37 -1.18 1.36
N GLU A 168 21.55 -0.84 0.37
CA GLU A 168 20.88 0.46 0.24
C GLU A 168 20.00 0.74 1.47
N LYS A 169 20.07 1.97 2.02
CA LYS A 169 19.49 2.31 3.34
C LYS A 169 18.31 3.30 3.30
N VAL A 170 17.85 3.69 2.12
CA VAL A 170 16.86 4.76 1.93
C VAL A 170 15.59 4.25 1.25
N LEU A 171 15.68 3.68 0.05
CA LEU A 171 14.55 3.27 -0.77
C LEU A 171 13.92 1.98 -0.25
N TRP A 172 14.70 0.91 -0.08
CA TRP A 172 14.17 -0.37 0.37
C TRP A 172 13.55 -0.30 1.78
N PRO A 173 14.21 0.29 2.79
CA PRO A 173 13.60 0.42 4.12
C PRO A 173 12.29 1.23 4.12
N LYS A 174 12.19 2.29 3.32
CA LYS A 174 10.95 3.08 3.19
C LYS A 174 9.84 2.28 2.53
N LEU A 175 10.15 1.55 1.46
CA LEU A 175 9.17 0.69 0.79
C LEU A 175 8.69 -0.43 1.72
N TYR A 176 9.61 -1.11 2.40
CA TYR A 176 9.28 -2.17 3.34
C TYR A 176 8.39 -1.64 4.49
N ASP A 177 8.72 -0.47 5.05
CA ASP A 177 7.87 0.17 6.08
C ASP A 177 6.46 0.47 5.54
N ARG A 178 6.36 1.02 4.32
CA ARG A 178 5.08 1.25 3.63
C ARG A 178 4.29 -0.04 3.44
N MET A 179 4.92 -1.13 3.00
CA MET A 179 4.26 -2.43 2.82
C MET A 179 3.69 -2.95 4.13
N ILE A 180 4.47 -2.90 5.22
CA ILE A 180 4.03 -3.41 6.52
C ILE A 180 2.87 -2.61 7.10
N ARG A 181 2.84 -1.29 6.89
CA ARG A 181 1.73 -0.43 7.33
C ARG A 181 0.48 -0.58 6.46
N TYR A 182 0.67 -0.88 5.18
CA TYR A 182 -0.45 -1.04 4.27
C TYR A 182 -1.13 -2.41 4.39
N LYS A 183 -0.35 -3.48 4.63
CA LYS A 183 -0.82 -4.86 4.64
C LYS A 183 -2.08 -5.10 5.50
N PRO A 184 -2.21 -4.57 6.73
CA PRO A 184 -3.38 -4.81 7.58
C PRO A 184 -4.71 -4.28 7.01
N PHE A 185 -4.66 -3.37 6.03
CA PHE A 185 -5.84 -2.83 5.35
C PHE A 185 -6.26 -3.64 4.12
N LEU A 186 -5.49 -4.66 3.73
CA LEU A 186 -5.79 -5.48 2.57
C LEU A 186 -6.41 -6.81 2.97
N SER A 187 -7.40 -7.24 2.19
CA SER A 187 -8.01 -8.55 2.30
C SER A 187 -7.97 -9.25 0.94
N TYR A 188 -7.31 -10.41 0.89
CA TYR A 188 -7.25 -11.24 -0.31
C TYR A 188 -7.09 -12.71 0.03
N ASN A 189 -7.59 -13.58 -0.86
CA ASN A 189 -7.44 -15.03 -0.72
C ASN A 189 -6.06 -15.47 -1.21
N ILE A 190 -5.10 -15.56 -0.28
CA ILE A 190 -3.72 -15.97 -0.56
C ILE A 190 -3.64 -17.35 -1.23
N THR A 191 -4.49 -18.30 -0.84
CA THR A 191 -4.52 -19.65 -1.42
C THR A 191 -4.88 -19.60 -2.89
N LYS A 192 -5.92 -18.83 -3.26
CA LYS A 192 -6.33 -18.63 -4.65
C LYS A 192 -5.21 -18.01 -5.48
N LEU A 193 -4.57 -16.95 -4.98
CA LEU A 193 -3.50 -16.23 -5.68
C LEU A 193 -2.22 -17.08 -5.82
N LYS A 194 -1.91 -17.92 -4.82
CA LYS A 194 -0.85 -18.93 -4.91
C LYS A 194 -1.14 -19.97 -6.01
N MET A 195 -2.39 -20.40 -6.15
CA MET A 195 -2.79 -21.31 -7.23
C MET A 195 -2.70 -20.66 -8.61
N VAL A 196 -3.00 -19.36 -8.72
CA VAL A 196 -2.79 -18.61 -9.97
C VAL A 196 -1.31 -18.58 -10.34
N LEU A 197 -0.43 -18.23 -9.40
CA LEU A 197 1.03 -18.21 -9.63
C LEU A 197 1.55 -19.58 -10.10
N LYS A 198 1.18 -20.65 -9.37
CA LYS A 198 1.60 -22.02 -9.71
C LYS A 198 1.15 -22.47 -11.10
N ARG A 199 -0.05 -22.07 -11.53
CA ARG A 199 -0.58 -22.42 -12.85
C ARG A 199 0.19 -21.70 -13.95
N LYS A 200 0.33 -20.38 -13.83
CA LYS A 200 1.06 -19.58 -14.81
C LYS A 200 2.52 -20.01 -14.98
N LEU A 201 3.19 -20.39 -13.89
CA LEU A 201 4.56 -20.94 -13.94
C LEU A 201 4.68 -22.32 -14.60
N LYS A 202 3.58 -23.06 -14.77
CA LYS A 202 3.58 -24.34 -15.51
C LYS A 202 3.31 -24.15 -16.99
N ASP A 203 2.54 -23.11 -17.33
CA ASP A 203 2.07 -22.85 -18.68
C ASP A 203 3.10 -22.03 -19.51
N GLY A 204 4.02 -21.33 -18.85
CA GLY A 204 5.10 -20.53 -19.47
C GLY A 204 6.48 -21.09 -19.19
#